data_AF-A0A9P5E539-F1
#
_entry.id   AF-A0A9P5E539-F1
#
_cell.length_a   1.000
_cell.length_b   1.000
_cell.length_c   1.000
_cell.angle_alpha   90.00
_cell.angle_beta   90.00
_cell.angle_gamma   90.00
#
_symmetry.space_group_name_H-M   'P 1'
#
loop_
_entity.id
_entity.type
_entity.pdbx_description
1 polymer ?
#
loop_
_entity_poly.entity_id
_entity_poly.type
_entity_poly.pdbx_seq_one_letter_code
_entity_poly.pdbx_strand_id
1 'polypeptide(L)'
;MAQKPARDWIYLMIIGFQLVGMTLLEFADFYPDFIYSAPSAPLHFLVGVKETYNYYSGDPFFAGKFHGAWFRSFVYVEIFVQFPLAIYLARNLASKKPSSGPVELAGLVYGCLAATSSIPCVAELLEMGPELVSADKKPNLIWGTYFPYALIPGLMAVDMYIRLLRRLNTDTKPKTQ
;
A
#
# COMPACT_ATOMS: atom_id res chain seq x y z
N MET A 1 -0.22 -19.08 25.83
CA MET A 1 -0.32 -18.66 24.41
C MET A 1 0.30 -17.28 24.29
N ALA A 2 1.26 -17.07 23.38
CA ALA A 2 1.84 -15.74 23.19
C ALA A 2 0.77 -14.76 22.69
N GLN A 3 0.70 -13.58 23.30
CA GLN A 3 -0.24 -12.53 22.93
C GLN A 3 0.21 -11.86 21.63
N LYS A 4 -0.74 -11.53 20.75
CA LYS A 4 -0.46 -10.80 19.52
C LYS A 4 0.11 -9.41 19.82
N PRO A 5 1.22 -9.00 19.21
CA PRO A 5 1.79 -7.67 19.37
C PRO A 5 0.81 -6.57 18.94
N ALA A 6 0.73 -5.47 19.70
CA ALA A 6 -0.16 -4.34 19.38
C ALA A 6 0.13 -3.72 18.00
N ARG A 7 1.41 -3.68 17.59
CA ARG A 7 1.85 -3.17 16.28
C ARG A 7 1.24 -3.92 15.09
N ASP A 8 0.84 -5.18 15.24
CA ASP A 8 0.21 -5.95 14.16
C ASP A 8 -1.17 -5.37 13.80
N TRP A 9 -1.82 -4.66 14.73
CA TRP A 9 -3.06 -3.93 14.46
C TRP A 9 -2.82 -2.65 13.67
N ILE A 10 -1.69 -1.98 13.91
CA ILE A 10 -1.28 -0.80 13.13
C ILE A 10 -1.00 -1.22 11.68
N TYR A 11 -0.27 -2.32 11.49
CA TYR A 11 -0.03 -2.88 10.15
C TYR A 11 -1.33 -3.25 9.45
N LEU A 12 -2.25 -3.92 10.15
CA LEU A 12 -3.57 -4.24 9.60
C LEU A 12 -4.34 -3.00 9.18
N MET A 13 -4.35 -1.94 9.99
CA MET A 13 -5.05 -0.70 9.69
C MET A 13 -4.50 -0.07 8.41
N ILE A 14 -3.18 0.05 8.30
CA ILE A 14 -2.53 0.65 7.12
C ILE A 14 -2.74 -0.20 5.87
N ILE A 15 -2.63 -1.53 5.97
CA ILE A 15 -2.94 -2.43 4.84
C ILE A 15 -4.41 -2.33 4.44
N GLY A 16 -5.31 -2.20 5.41
CA GLY A 16 -6.74 -2.02 5.17
C GLY A 16 -7.03 -0.73 4.38
N PHE A 17 -6.44 0.40 4.79
CA PHE A 17 -6.56 1.65 4.04
C PHE A 17 -5.94 1.55 2.65
N GLN A 18 -4.77 0.93 2.51
CA GLN A 18 -4.15 0.71 1.19
C GLN A 18 -5.05 -0.14 0.29
N LEU A 19 -5.64 -1.23 0.78
CA LEU A 19 -6.55 -2.07 -0.01
C LEU A 19 -7.76 -1.29 -0.56
N VAL A 20 -8.30 -0.38 0.26
CA VAL A 20 -9.39 0.50 -0.18
C VAL A 20 -8.88 1.51 -1.23
N GLY A 21 -7.71 2.12 -1.01
CA GLY A 21 -7.08 3.03 -1.98
C GLY A 21 -6.80 2.37 -3.33
N MET A 22 -6.15 1.20 -3.31
CA MET A 22 -5.85 0.37 -4.47
C MET A 22 -7.11 0.11 -5.31
N THR A 23 -8.19 -0.34 -4.67
CA THR A 23 -9.43 -0.72 -5.37
C THR A 23 -10.23 0.48 -5.86
N LEU A 24 -10.29 1.57 -5.08
CA LEU A 24 -11.15 2.71 -5.43
C LEU A 24 -10.47 3.73 -6.34
N LEU A 25 -9.15 3.87 -6.26
CA LEU A 25 -8.39 4.90 -6.96
C LEU A 25 -7.38 4.30 -7.94
N GLU A 26 -6.48 3.43 -7.48
CA GLU A 26 -5.33 3.01 -8.28
C GLU A 26 -5.73 2.10 -9.44
N PHE A 27 -6.66 1.19 -9.20
CA PHE A 27 -7.12 0.22 -10.20
C PHE A 27 -8.25 0.76 -11.07
N ALA A 28 -8.77 1.96 -10.77
CA ALA A 28 -9.88 2.56 -11.52
C ALA A 28 -9.58 2.64 -13.02
N ASP A 29 -8.34 2.98 -13.38
CA ASP A 29 -7.90 3.10 -14.78
C ASP A 29 -7.66 1.75 -15.48
N PHE A 30 -7.72 0.65 -14.72
CA PHE A 30 -7.57 -0.72 -15.22
C PHE A 30 -8.89 -1.48 -15.25
N TYR A 31 -9.98 -0.88 -14.77
CA TYR A 31 -11.30 -1.48 -14.87
C TYR A 31 -11.81 -1.45 -16.32
N PRO A 32 -12.40 -2.55 -16.82
CA PRO A 32 -13.01 -2.54 -18.15
C PRO A 32 -14.05 -1.44 -18.31
N ASP A 33 -14.06 -0.74 -19.45
CA ASP A 33 -14.95 0.39 -19.68
C ASP A 33 -16.42 0.07 -19.39
N PHE A 34 -16.89 -1.12 -19.78
CA PHE A 34 -18.29 -1.53 -19.60
C PHE A 34 -18.75 -1.64 -18.14
N ILE A 35 -17.83 -1.74 -17.16
CA ILE A 35 -18.20 -1.80 -15.74
C ILE A 35 -18.14 -0.46 -15.02
N TYR A 36 -17.46 0.56 -15.58
CA TYR A 36 -17.26 1.84 -14.88
C TYR A 36 -17.56 3.10 -15.71
N SER A 37 -17.37 3.11 -17.03
CA SER A 37 -17.36 4.35 -17.82
C SER A 37 -18.75 4.90 -18.10
N ALA A 38 -19.73 4.03 -18.38
CA ALA A 38 -21.10 4.46 -18.67
C ALA A 38 -21.84 4.89 -17.39
N PRO A 39 -22.70 5.93 -17.42
CA PRO A 39 -23.50 6.34 -16.26
C PRO A 39 -24.40 5.23 -15.69
N SER A 40 -24.77 4.25 -16.51
CA SER A 40 -25.55 3.08 -16.12
C SER A 40 -24.71 1.91 -15.60
N ALA A 41 -23.38 2.04 -15.61
CA ALA A 41 -22.49 0.95 -15.21
C ALA A 41 -22.50 0.76 -13.67
N PRO A 42 -22.38 -0.48 -13.19
CA PRO A 42 -22.51 -0.79 -11.77
C PRO A 42 -21.46 -0.11 -10.89
N LEU A 43 -20.26 0.17 -11.44
CA LEU A 43 -19.17 0.82 -10.74
C LEU A 43 -18.95 2.28 -11.17
N HIS A 44 -19.95 2.92 -11.80
CA HIS A 44 -19.81 4.32 -12.24
C HIS A 44 -19.51 5.29 -11.08
N PHE A 45 -19.92 4.96 -9.86
CA PHE A 45 -19.61 5.75 -8.67
C PHE A 45 -18.09 5.95 -8.45
N LEU A 46 -17.24 5.05 -8.98
CA LEU A 46 -15.78 5.17 -8.90
C LEU A 46 -15.25 6.42 -9.62
N VAL A 47 -15.92 6.83 -10.70
CA VAL A 47 -15.59 8.09 -11.39
C VAL A 47 -15.79 9.26 -10.43
N GLY A 48 -16.93 9.31 -9.74
CA GLY A 48 -17.21 10.34 -8.74
C GLY A 48 -16.24 10.30 -7.56
N VAL A 49 -15.82 9.11 -7.11
CA VAL A 49 -14.79 8.97 -6.05
C VAL A 49 -13.46 9.54 -6.51
N LYS A 50 -13.02 9.20 -7.74
CA LYS A 50 -11.77 9.71 -8.32
C LYS A 50 -11.80 11.23 -8.52
N GLU A 51 -12.89 11.76 -9.03
CA GLU A 51 -13.09 13.21 -9.20
C GLU A 51 -13.06 13.93 -7.86
N THR A 52 -13.78 13.41 -6.85
CA THR A 52 -13.80 13.94 -5.49
C THR A 52 -12.40 13.93 -4.88
N TYR A 53 -11.70 12.79 -4.99
CA TYR A 53 -10.34 12.67 -4.51
C TYR A 53 -9.41 13.69 -5.18
N ASN A 54 -9.44 13.81 -6.51
CA ASN A 54 -8.61 14.75 -7.25
C ASN A 54 -8.95 16.22 -6.90
N TYR A 55 -10.23 16.54 -6.68
CA TYR A 55 -10.66 17.86 -6.26
C TYR A 55 -10.06 18.24 -4.90
N TYR A 56 -10.11 17.35 -3.91
CA TYR A 56 -9.58 17.64 -2.58
C TYR A 56 -8.04 17.54 -2.50
N SER A 57 -7.47 16.48 -3.05
CA SER A 57 -6.05 16.16 -2.91
C SER A 57 -5.17 16.90 -3.91
N GLY A 58 -5.67 17.17 -5.12
CA GLY A 58 -4.85 17.69 -6.22
C GLY A 58 -3.75 16.72 -6.65
N ASP A 59 -3.91 15.42 -6.40
CA ASP A 59 -2.89 14.41 -6.63
C ASP A 59 -2.50 14.31 -8.12
N PRO A 60 -1.24 14.63 -8.49
CA PRO A 60 -0.83 14.65 -9.89
C PRO A 60 -0.72 13.25 -10.52
N PHE A 61 -0.51 12.20 -9.72
CA PHE A 61 -0.38 10.82 -10.18
C PHE A 61 -1.72 10.25 -10.65
N PHE A 62 -2.82 10.62 -9.97
CA PHE A 62 -4.18 10.15 -10.28
C PHE A 62 -5.03 11.16 -11.06
N ALA A 63 -4.61 12.43 -11.15
CA ALA A 63 -5.27 13.46 -11.95
C ALA A 63 -4.87 13.47 -13.45
N GLY A 64 -4.03 12.51 -13.88
CA GLY A 64 -3.57 12.45 -15.27
C GLY A 64 -2.62 13.58 -15.68
N LYS A 65 -2.03 14.29 -14.70
CA LYS A 65 -1.04 15.34 -14.93
C LYS A 65 0.38 14.78 -15.01
N PHE A 66 0.64 13.70 -14.29
CA PHE A 66 1.92 13.01 -14.30
C PHE A 66 1.88 11.75 -15.16
N HIS A 67 2.88 11.58 -16.03
CA HIS A 67 3.01 10.41 -16.91
C HIS A 67 4.40 9.79 -16.80
N GLY A 68 4.62 9.00 -15.76
CA GLY A 68 5.85 8.24 -15.57
C GLY A 68 5.69 6.77 -15.95
N ALA A 69 6.51 6.27 -16.88
CA ALA A 69 6.56 4.83 -17.18
C ALA A 69 6.96 4.00 -15.94
N TRP A 70 7.80 4.57 -15.06
CA TRP A 70 8.18 3.96 -13.79
C TRP A 70 6.96 3.80 -12.87
N PHE A 71 6.12 4.82 -12.74
CA PHE A 71 4.93 4.81 -11.89
C PHE A 71 3.94 3.76 -12.38
N ARG A 72 3.67 3.75 -13.68
CA ARG A 72 2.81 2.72 -14.30
C ARG A 72 3.33 1.30 -14.08
N SER A 73 4.65 1.12 -14.12
CA SER A 73 5.27 -0.19 -13.84
C SER A 73 5.04 -0.62 -12.39
N PHE A 74 5.12 0.29 -11.42
CA PHE A 74 4.78 -0.01 -10.02
C PHE A 74 3.31 -0.33 -9.83
N VAL A 75 2.38 0.32 -10.55
CA VAL A 75 0.96 -0.04 -10.48
C VAL A 75 0.73 -1.48 -10.98
N TYR A 76 1.44 -1.94 -12.01
CA TYR A 76 1.38 -3.36 -12.41
C TYR A 76 1.93 -4.29 -11.33
N VAL A 77 3.08 -3.97 -10.74
CA VAL A 77 3.63 -4.74 -9.62
C VAL A 77 2.65 -4.76 -8.45
N GLU A 78 1.94 -3.66 -8.24
CA GLU A 78 0.94 -3.56 -7.20
C GLU A 78 -0.23 -4.50 -7.45
N ILE A 79 -0.84 -4.45 -8.64
CA ILE A 79 -1.96 -5.32 -9.03
C ILE A 79 -1.60 -6.81 -8.89
N PHE A 80 -0.43 -7.21 -9.39
CA PHE A 80 -0.09 -8.63 -9.51
C PHE A 80 0.60 -9.21 -8.28
N VAL A 81 1.25 -8.39 -7.44
CA VAL A 81 2.07 -8.88 -6.32
C VAL A 81 1.60 -8.25 -5.00
N GLN A 82 1.61 -6.93 -4.90
CA GLN A 82 1.33 -6.25 -3.63
C GLN A 82 -0.12 -6.44 -3.18
N PHE A 83 -1.09 -6.41 -4.10
CA PHE A 83 -2.51 -6.53 -3.79
C PHE A 83 -2.92 -7.94 -3.30
N PRO A 84 -2.53 -9.05 -3.97
CA PRO A 84 -2.73 -10.38 -3.42
C PRO A 84 -2.08 -10.57 -2.04
N LEU A 85 -0.88 -10.03 -1.83
CA LEU A 85 -0.20 -10.05 -0.53
C LEU A 85 -0.98 -9.23 0.51
N ALA A 86 -1.50 -8.06 0.16
CA ALA A 86 -2.30 -7.22 1.03
C ALA A 86 -3.58 -7.93 1.51
N ILE A 87 -4.30 -8.61 0.61
CA ILE A 87 -5.48 -9.43 0.97
C ILE A 87 -5.07 -10.54 1.94
N TYR A 88 -4.00 -11.27 1.61
CA TYR A 88 -3.50 -12.35 2.46
C TYR A 88 -3.10 -11.84 3.85
N LEU A 89 -2.39 -10.72 3.92
CA LEU A 89 -1.96 -10.10 5.17
C LEU A 89 -3.13 -9.57 5.97
N ALA A 90 -4.09 -8.87 5.35
CA ALA A 90 -5.27 -8.36 6.03
C ALA A 90 -6.05 -9.50 6.70
N ARG A 91 -6.27 -10.60 5.99
CA ARG A 91 -6.95 -11.79 6.53
C ARG A 91 -6.20 -12.40 7.72
N ASN A 92 -4.89 -12.58 7.60
CA ASN A 92 -4.10 -13.24 8.64
C ASN A 92 -3.83 -12.33 9.85
N LEU A 93 -3.55 -11.06 9.61
CA LEU A 93 -3.38 -10.06 10.66
C LEU A 93 -4.71 -9.67 11.30
N ALA A 94 -5.89 -9.95 10.73
CA ALA A 94 -7.16 -9.81 11.46
C ALA A 94 -7.34 -10.85 12.57
N SER A 95 -6.58 -11.96 12.51
CA SER A 95 -6.62 -13.00 13.55
C SER A 95 -6.10 -12.48 14.91
N LYS A 96 -6.60 -13.07 15.99
CA LYS A 96 -6.07 -12.86 17.36
C LYS A 96 -4.76 -13.63 17.60
N LYS A 97 -4.38 -14.54 16.70
CA LYS A 97 -3.16 -15.34 16.81
C LYS A 97 -1.93 -14.49 16.42
N PRO A 98 -0.75 -14.75 17.01
CA PRO A 98 0.51 -14.18 16.54
C PRO A 98 0.80 -14.54 15.09
N SER A 99 1.63 -13.72 14.43
CA SER A 99 2.11 -13.99 13.07
C SER A 99 2.81 -15.34 12.96
N SER A 100 2.58 -16.04 11.86
CA SER A 100 3.31 -17.25 11.48
C SER A 100 4.45 -16.90 10.52
N GLY A 101 5.39 -17.83 10.31
CA GLY A 101 6.50 -17.64 9.37
C GLY A 101 6.05 -17.21 7.96
N PRO A 102 5.02 -17.83 7.35
CA PRO A 102 4.47 -17.38 6.07
C PRO A 102 3.89 -15.96 6.10
N VAL A 103 3.25 -15.55 7.20
CA VAL A 103 2.72 -14.18 7.36
C VAL A 103 3.86 -13.17 7.51
N GLU A 104 4.91 -13.53 8.25
CA GLU A 104 6.12 -12.73 8.40
C GLU A 104 6.81 -12.55 7.04
N LEU A 105 6.99 -13.62 6.26
CA LEU A 105 7.58 -13.53 4.92
C LEU A 105 6.73 -12.67 3.97
N ALA A 106 5.42 -12.89 3.93
CA ALA A 106 4.51 -12.08 3.12
C ALA A 106 4.57 -10.60 3.52
N GLY A 107 4.64 -10.32 4.83
CA GLY A 107 4.70 -8.97 5.37
C GLY A 107 6.00 -8.26 5.06
N LEU A 108 7.12 -9.00 5.03
CA LEU A 108 8.42 -8.49 4.58
C LEU A 108 8.34 -8.07 3.11
N VAL A 109 7.87 -8.95 2.22
CA VAL A 109 7.79 -8.66 0.78
C VAL A 109 6.85 -7.49 0.51
N TYR A 110 5.66 -7.51 1.10
CA TYR A 110 4.69 -6.41 0.99
C TYR A 110 5.27 -5.08 1.47
N GLY A 111 5.92 -5.07 2.64
CA GLY A 111 6.48 -3.87 3.23
C GLY A 111 7.58 -3.24 2.36
N CYS A 112 8.44 -4.07 1.77
CA CYS A 112 9.43 -3.62 0.80
C CYS A 112 8.78 -3.01 -0.45
N LEU A 113 7.79 -3.69 -1.05
CA LEU A 113 7.13 -3.21 -2.26
C LEU A 113 6.42 -1.87 -2.02
N ALA A 114 5.60 -1.78 -0.98
CA ALA A 114 4.84 -0.57 -0.67
C ALA A 114 5.76 0.62 -0.32
N ALA A 115 6.85 0.37 0.41
CA ALA A 115 7.83 1.42 0.69
C ALA A 115 8.55 1.87 -0.59
N THR A 116 9.00 0.93 -1.41
CA THR A 116 9.73 1.22 -2.65
C THR A 116 8.84 1.89 -3.71
N SER A 117 7.53 1.65 -3.76
CA SER A 117 6.62 2.39 -4.63
C SER A 117 6.30 3.79 -4.11
N SER A 118 6.21 3.96 -2.79
CA SER A 118 5.84 5.24 -2.15
C SER A 118 6.99 6.24 -2.06
N ILE A 119 8.24 5.78 -1.83
CA ILE A 119 9.42 6.66 -1.72
C ILE A 119 9.63 7.51 -2.99
N PRO A 120 9.60 6.96 -4.21
CA PRO A 120 9.68 7.74 -5.44
C PRO A 120 8.56 8.76 -5.56
N CYS A 121 7.33 8.42 -5.14
CA CYS A 121 6.21 9.37 -5.16
C CYS A 121 6.46 10.57 -4.24
N VAL A 122 7.02 10.33 -3.04
CA VAL A 122 7.45 11.41 -2.14
C VAL A 122 8.55 12.27 -2.78
N ALA A 123 9.56 11.63 -3.38
CA ALA A 123 10.67 12.34 -4.01
C ALA A 123 10.21 13.21 -5.20
N GLU A 124 9.38 12.65 -6.08
CA GLU A 124 8.78 13.35 -7.21
C GLU A 124 7.93 14.53 -6.72
N LEU A 125 7.06 14.31 -5.73
CA LEU A 125 6.27 15.41 -5.16
C LEU A 125 7.15 16.53 -4.61
N LEU A 126 8.26 16.24 -3.93
CA LEU A 126 9.18 17.26 -3.42
C LEU A 126 9.72 18.15 -4.54
N GLU A 127 10.07 17.56 -5.68
CA GLU A 127 10.59 18.26 -6.87
C GLU A 127 9.50 18.94 -7.72
N MET A 128 8.25 18.45 -7.70
CA MET A 128 7.17 18.99 -8.54
C MET A 128 6.85 20.46 -8.22
N GLY A 129 6.69 21.26 -9.28
CA GLY A 129 6.28 22.66 -9.19
C GLY A 129 4.77 22.86 -9.04
N PRO A 130 4.35 24.13 -8.85
CA PRO A 130 2.94 24.51 -8.65
C PRO A 130 2.02 24.18 -9.84
N GLU A 131 2.58 23.96 -11.03
CA GLU A 131 1.86 23.57 -12.24
C GLU A 131 1.27 22.16 -12.17
N LEU A 132 1.95 21.23 -11.47
CA LEU A 132 1.48 19.87 -11.28
C LEU A 132 0.63 19.76 -10.02
N VAL A 133 1.11 20.29 -8.91
CA VAL A 133 0.47 20.20 -7.59
C VAL A 133 0.47 21.56 -6.91
N SER A 134 -0.69 22.01 -6.45
CA SER A 134 -0.80 23.32 -5.81
C SER A 134 -0.06 23.35 -4.46
N ALA A 135 0.55 24.49 -4.15
CA ALA A 135 1.41 24.62 -2.96
C ALA A 135 0.68 24.40 -1.63
N ASP A 136 -0.63 24.64 -1.58
CA ASP A 136 -1.49 24.40 -0.43
C ASP A 136 -1.79 22.91 -0.19
N LYS A 137 -1.86 22.11 -1.26
CA LYS A 137 -2.19 20.68 -1.19
C LYS A 137 -0.96 19.79 -1.07
N LYS A 138 0.16 20.25 -1.62
CA LYS A 138 1.45 19.52 -1.67
C LYS A 138 1.90 18.97 -0.30
N PRO A 139 1.87 19.74 0.82
CA PRO A 139 2.29 19.21 2.12
C PRO A 139 1.43 18.05 2.62
N ASN A 140 0.11 18.12 2.40
CA ASN A 140 -0.81 17.07 2.83
C ASN A 140 -0.65 15.79 2.00
N LEU A 141 -0.39 15.92 0.68
CA LEU A 141 -0.05 14.78 -0.16
C LEU A 141 1.24 14.10 0.31
N ILE A 142 2.31 14.86 0.50
CA ILE A 142 3.60 14.31 0.91
C ILE A 142 3.48 13.66 2.29
N TRP A 143 3.07 14.42 3.32
CA TRP A 143 3.18 13.98 4.71
C TRP A 143 1.96 13.21 5.22
N GLY A 144 0.79 13.48 4.65
CA GLY A 144 -0.47 12.84 5.05
C GLY A 144 -0.80 11.61 4.20
N THR A 145 -0.38 11.57 2.93
CA THR A 145 -0.74 10.48 2.00
C THR A 145 0.45 9.56 1.76
N TYR A 146 1.50 10.01 1.06
CA TYR A 146 2.56 9.12 0.57
C TYR A 146 3.59 8.72 1.63
N PHE A 147 4.04 9.65 2.48
CA PHE A 147 5.06 9.38 3.49
C PHE A 147 4.68 8.30 4.50
N PRO A 148 3.43 8.23 5.02
CA PRO A 148 3.00 7.12 5.87
C PRO A 148 3.13 5.75 5.20
N TYR A 149 2.86 5.65 3.89
CA TYR A 149 3.03 4.41 3.12
C TYR A 149 4.48 4.11 2.71
N ALA A 150 5.37 5.10 2.76
CA ALA A 150 6.81 4.85 2.73
C ALA A 150 7.32 4.32 4.08
N LEU A 151 6.95 5.00 5.17
CA LEU A 151 7.51 4.77 6.49
C LEU A 151 6.96 3.52 7.17
N ILE A 152 5.63 3.38 7.29
CA ILE A 152 5.03 2.31 8.09
C ILE A 152 5.27 0.93 7.44
N PRO A 153 5.07 0.74 6.12
CA PRO A 153 5.44 -0.49 5.43
C PRO A 153 6.94 -0.78 5.48
N GLY A 154 7.80 0.24 5.42
CA GLY A 154 9.26 0.06 5.60
C GLY A 154 9.61 -0.46 7.01
N LEU A 155 9.01 0.11 8.05
CA LEU A 155 9.17 -0.37 9.44
C LEU A 155 8.59 -1.78 9.62
N MET A 156 7.46 -2.07 8.97
CA MET A 156 6.86 -3.40 8.96
C MET A 156 7.80 -4.43 8.32
N ALA A 157 8.45 -4.08 7.19
CA ALA A 157 9.41 -4.96 6.54
C ALA A 157 10.56 -5.35 7.49
N VAL A 158 11.18 -4.36 8.15
CA VAL A 158 12.24 -4.59 9.13
C VAL A 158 11.75 -5.46 10.29
N ASP A 159 10.56 -5.19 10.82
CA ASP A 159 9.99 -5.97 11.92
C ASP A 159 9.76 -7.43 11.53
N MET A 160 9.15 -7.65 10.37
CA MET A 160 8.85 -9.00 9.87
C MET A 160 10.13 -9.78 9.58
N TYR A 161 11.15 -9.12 9.03
CA TYR A 161 12.49 -9.70 8.86
C TYR A 161 13.09 -10.17 10.19
N ILE A 162 13.06 -9.32 11.23
CA ILE A 162 13.61 -9.67 12.55
C ILE A 162 12.86 -10.87 13.15
N ARG A 163 11.52 -10.92 13.03
CA ARG A 163 10.73 -12.07 13.51
C ARG A 163 11.08 -13.36 12.76
N LEU A 164 11.21 -13.27 11.44
CA LEU A 164 11.54 -14.41 10.60
C LEU A 164 12.93 -14.96 10.93
N LEU A 165 13.93 -14.09 11.08
CA LEU A 165 15.28 -14.49 11.50
C LEU A 165 15.28 -15.22 12.85
N ARG A 166 14.54 -14.70 13.85
CA ARG A 166 14.44 -15.34 15.17
C ARG A 166 13.85 -16.75 15.05
N ARG A 167 12.85 -16.93 14.19
CA ARG A 167 12.22 -18.23 13.96
C ARG A 167 13.20 -19.21 13.32
N LEU A 168 13.88 -18.79 12.25
CA LEU A 168 14.90 -19.60 11.57
C LEU A 168 16.03 -20.04 12.51
N ASN A 169 16.49 -19.13 13.37
CA ASN A 169 17.54 -19.40 14.37
C ASN A 169 17.07 -20.32 15.51
N THR A 170 15.76 -20.40 15.76
CA THR A 170 15.20 -21.30 16.79
C THR A 170 15.04 -22.71 16.23
N ASP A 171 14.63 -22.83 14.97
CA ASP A 171 14.45 -24.12 14.28
C ASP A 171 15.79 -24.82 13.98
N THR A 172 16.89 -24.09 13.89
CA THR A 172 18.24 -24.65 13.65
C THR A 172 18.96 -25.12 14.90
N LYS A 173 18.46 -24.86 16.12
CA LYS A 173 19.03 -25.46 17.32
C LYS A 173 18.64 -26.94 17.39
N PRO A 174 19.59 -27.89 17.42
CA PRO A 174 19.25 -29.30 17.55
C PRO A 174 18.46 -29.49 18.84
N LYS A 175 17.33 -30.21 18.75
CA LYS A 175 16.62 -30.68 19.95
C LYS A 175 17.56 -31.63 20.67
N THR A 176 18.27 -31.14 21.69
CA THR A 176 19.01 -32.01 22.61
C THR A 176 17.97 -32.92 23.27
N GLN A 177 17.97 -34.20 22.88
CA GLN A 177 17.24 -35.26 23.56
C GLN A 177 17.88 -35.57 24.90
#